data_AF-K3WTJ4-F1
#
_entry.id   AF-K3WTJ4-F1
#
_cell.length_a   1.000
_cell.length_b   1.000
_cell.length_c   1.000
_cell.angle_alpha   90.00
_cell.angle_beta   90.00
_cell.angle_gamma   90.00
#
_symmetry.space_group_name_H-M   'P 1'
#
loop_
_entity.id
_entity.type
_entity.pdbx_description
1 polymer ?
#
loop_
_entity_poly.entity_id
_entity_poly.type
_entity_poly.pdbx_seq_one_letter_code
_entity_poly.pdbx_strand_id
1 'polypeptide(L)'
;MLLMRPRHLLRVGAALRQKQPTSRFNSTSTPSSPSEGGMSPLAKGVLGLAAVFGGGYAIGYYFGPLPSLEDLFKPLTGGSKASKYDGELLVTDKVYFDIGINDDYVGKIVMGLYGDVQPKTVANFRALCTGEKGRGKMGTMLHYKGSTFHRIIPGFMIQGGDFTLHNGMGGESIYGSRFPDEDLSVPHGGPGTLSMANAGPNSNGSQFFVCTGETPWLDGKHVVFGRVLEGMDVVEIISSCGRRSGKPSAKVKILDSGVLNSSSNEEDENKDNKMSTAESNSPVRLTKDEMIERLDSLREIEANFKAKKDEIEESMYAQVMSEIVKEKTRLKKVLKE
;
A
#
# COMPACT_ATOMS: atom_id res chain seq x y z
N MET A 1 39.10 -33.00 50.07
CA MET A 1 38.87 -34.39 49.59
C MET A 1 38.33 -34.28 48.17
N LEU A 2 39.08 -34.84 47.20
CA LEU A 2 38.72 -35.25 45.83
C LEU A 2 37.74 -34.43 44.97
N LEU A 3 37.86 -34.26 43.65
CA LEU A 3 38.90 -34.39 42.63
C LEU A 3 38.14 -34.11 41.29
N MET A 4 38.82 -33.49 40.31
CA MET A 4 38.66 -33.69 38.85
C MET A 4 37.47 -33.12 38.03
N ARG A 5 37.82 -32.15 37.16
CA ARG A 5 37.43 -32.03 35.72
C ARG A 5 38.06 -33.20 34.91
N PRO A 6 37.74 -33.56 33.63
CA PRO A 6 37.50 -32.66 32.47
C PRO A 6 36.74 -33.16 31.17
N ARG A 7 36.38 -32.18 30.31
CA ARG A 7 36.48 -32.06 28.80
C ARG A 7 35.86 -33.07 27.77
N HIS A 8 35.51 -32.44 26.62
CA HIS A 8 35.31 -32.91 25.23
C HIS A 8 33.90 -33.43 24.85
N LEU A 9 33.31 -33.21 23.66
CA LEU A 9 33.80 -32.94 22.30
C LEU A 9 32.65 -32.38 21.41
N LEU A 10 33.03 -31.77 20.27
CA LEU A 10 32.18 -31.26 19.18
C LEU A 10 31.10 -32.23 18.68
N ARG A 11 29.97 -31.67 18.20
CA ARG A 11 29.26 -32.24 17.05
C ARG A 11 28.57 -31.17 16.20
N VAL A 12 29.05 -31.06 14.96
CA VAL A 12 28.41 -30.40 13.82
C VAL A 12 27.14 -31.16 13.45
N GLY A 13 26.06 -30.44 13.18
CA GLY A 13 24.80 -31.01 12.69
C GLY A 13 24.09 -30.03 11.77
N ALA A 14 24.45 -30.07 10.48
CA ALA A 14 23.67 -29.45 9.41
C ALA A 14 22.34 -30.20 9.29
N ALA A 15 21.22 -29.48 9.38
CA ALA A 15 19.89 -30.03 9.11
C ALA A 15 19.29 -29.37 7.87
N LEU A 16 18.93 -30.24 6.94
CA LEU A 16 18.51 -29.99 5.58
C LEU A 16 17.13 -29.29 5.50
N ARG A 17 17.13 -28.24 4.68
CA ARG A 17 16.00 -27.56 4.07
C ARG A 17 15.08 -28.56 3.35
N GLN A 18 13.81 -28.64 3.74
CA GLN A 18 12.76 -29.27 2.94
C GLN A 18 11.94 -28.18 2.22
N LYS A 19 11.90 -28.28 0.89
CA LYS A 19 11.10 -27.47 -0.05
C LYS A 19 9.79 -28.19 -0.35
N GLN A 20 8.74 -27.43 -0.67
CA GLN A 20 7.83 -27.50 -1.85
C GLN A 20 6.45 -26.86 -1.52
N PRO A 21 5.65 -26.33 -2.48
CA PRO A 21 5.88 -26.23 -3.92
C PRO A 21 5.87 -24.77 -4.46
N THR A 22 6.66 -24.56 -5.51
CA THR A 22 6.81 -23.30 -6.25
C THR A 22 5.91 -23.28 -7.50
N SER A 23 5.18 -22.20 -7.76
CA SER A 23 4.57 -21.97 -9.08
C SER A 23 5.59 -21.36 -10.04
N ARG A 24 6.02 -22.13 -11.04
CA ARG A 24 6.87 -21.65 -12.15
C ARG A 24 5.99 -21.14 -13.28
N PHE A 25 6.30 -19.97 -13.81
CA PHE A 25 5.82 -19.52 -15.12
C PHE A 25 7.07 -19.28 -16.00
N ASN A 26 7.14 -19.96 -17.13
CA ASN A 26 8.26 -19.90 -18.07
C ASN A 26 7.70 -19.52 -19.46
N SER A 27 8.18 -18.44 -20.04
CA SER A 27 7.94 -18.12 -21.46
C SER A 27 9.28 -17.89 -22.15
N THR A 28 9.71 -18.89 -22.91
CA THR A 28 10.82 -18.80 -23.86
C THR A 28 10.32 -18.25 -25.20
N SER A 29 10.95 -17.18 -25.69
CA SER A 29 11.02 -16.88 -27.12
C SER A 29 12.34 -16.18 -27.41
N THR A 30 13.18 -16.83 -28.22
CA THR A 30 14.46 -16.32 -28.71
C THR A 30 14.27 -15.23 -29.77
N PRO A 31 15.20 -14.26 -29.89
CA PRO A 31 15.10 -13.15 -30.84
C PRO A 31 15.76 -13.48 -32.18
N SER A 32 15.14 -13.07 -33.29
CA SER A 32 15.76 -12.99 -34.62
C SER A 32 15.83 -11.52 -35.07
N SER A 33 17.00 -11.15 -35.57
CA SER A 33 17.47 -9.83 -36.04
C SER A 33 16.75 -9.30 -37.31
N PRO A 34 16.98 -8.02 -37.70
CA PRO A 34 15.98 -7.17 -38.36
C PRO A 34 16.10 -7.12 -39.89
N SER A 35 15.00 -6.73 -40.55
CA SER A 35 15.00 -6.26 -41.94
C SER A 35 14.14 -5.00 -42.08
N GLU A 36 14.69 -4.02 -42.79
CA GLU A 36 14.09 -2.73 -43.16
C GLU A 36 12.81 -2.89 -44.00
N GLY A 37 11.83 -2.03 -43.78
CA GLY A 37 10.61 -1.96 -44.60
C GLY A 37 9.61 -0.95 -44.05
N GLY A 38 9.15 -0.03 -44.90
CA GLY A 38 8.43 1.20 -44.53
C GLY A 38 7.07 1.03 -43.81
N MET A 39 6.65 2.13 -43.17
CA MET A 39 5.42 2.20 -42.36
C MET A 39 4.16 1.95 -43.20
N SER A 40 3.27 1.10 -42.69
CA SER A 40 1.96 0.80 -43.26
C SER A 40 0.92 1.88 -42.90
N PRO A 41 -0.17 2.04 -43.69
CA PRO A 41 -1.17 3.12 -43.51
C PRO A 41 -1.95 3.08 -42.19
N LEU A 42 -1.86 1.99 -41.44
CA LEU A 42 -2.50 1.81 -40.13
C LEU A 42 -1.77 2.59 -39.01
N ALA A 43 -0.50 2.97 -39.22
CA ALA A 43 0.27 3.82 -38.31
C ALA A 43 -0.07 5.33 -38.43
N LYS A 44 -0.84 5.73 -39.46
CA LYS A 44 -1.32 7.12 -39.63
C LYS A 44 -2.71 7.37 -39.02
N GLY A 45 -3.40 6.32 -38.57
CA GLY A 45 -4.77 6.41 -38.02
C GLY A 45 -4.85 6.67 -36.51
N VAL A 46 -3.77 6.45 -35.75
CA VAL A 46 -3.79 6.58 -34.27
C VAL A 46 -3.47 8.01 -33.80
N LEU A 47 -3.04 8.90 -34.70
CA LEU A 47 -2.80 10.32 -34.38
C LEU A 47 -4.04 11.23 -34.55
N GLY A 48 -5.19 10.66 -34.93
CA GLY A 48 -6.41 11.40 -35.30
C GLY A 48 -7.52 11.43 -34.25
N LEU A 49 -7.31 10.92 -33.03
CA LEU A 49 -8.36 10.85 -32.01
C LEU A 49 -7.95 11.38 -30.62
N ALA A 50 -7.02 12.35 -30.57
CA ALA A 50 -6.66 13.08 -29.36
C ALA A 50 -7.02 14.57 -29.42
N ALA A 51 -7.97 14.94 -30.30
CA ALA A 51 -8.33 16.33 -30.54
C ALA A 51 -9.85 16.55 -30.63
N VAL A 52 -10.62 16.01 -29.68
CA VAL A 52 -11.98 16.53 -29.40
C VAL A 52 -12.22 16.41 -27.90
N PHE A 53 -12.57 17.53 -27.27
CA PHE A 53 -12.70 17.81 -25.82
C PHE A 53 -11.41 18.23 -25.10
N GLY A 54 -11.11 19.52 -25.25
CA GLY A 54 -10.06 20.22 -24.54
C GLY A 54 -10.27 20.30 -23.03
N GLY A 55 -9.17 20.60 -22.32
CA GLY A 55 -9.22 21.07 -20.94
C GLY A 55 -8.22 20.44 -19.98
N GLY A 56 -6.93 20.71 -20.22
CA GLY A 56 -5.98 21.04 -19.16
C GLY A 56 -5.38 19.88 -18.35
N TYR A 57 -4.16 19.50 -18.75
CA TYR A 57 -3.15 19.00 -17.82
C TYR A 57 -2.96 20.04 -16.71
N ALA A 58 -3.48 19.76 -15.52
CA ALA A 58 -3.08 20.46 -14.31
C ALA A 58 -1.89 19.69 -13.72
N ILE A 59 -0.70 19.96 -14.24
CA ILE A 59 0.57 19.61 -13.59
C ILE A 59 0.68 20.52 -12.36
N GLY A 60 0.00 20.12 -11.29
CA GLY A 60 0.05 20.77 -9.99
C GLY A 60 1.08 20.10 -9.12
N TYR A 61 2.17 20.84 -8.84
CA TYR A 61 3.24 20.59 -7.87
C TYR A 61 4.38 19.68 -8.34
N TYR A 62 5.11 20.13 -9.35
CA TYR A 62 6.52 19.76 -9.56
C TYR A 62 7.39 20.88 -8.97
N PHE A 63 8.10 20.61 -7.87
CA PHE A 63 9.14 21.50 -7.34
C PHE A 63 10.50 21.00 -7.86
N GLY A 64 10.93 21.56 -8.99
CA GLY A 64 12.22 21.29 -9.65
C GLY A 64 12.24 21.95 -11.04
N PRO A 65 13.42 22.22 -11.63
CA PRO A 65 13.51 22.78 -12.97
C PRO A 65 12.75 21.89 -13.95
N LEU A 66 11.87 22.50 -14.76
CA LEU A 66 11.08 21.83 -15.79
C LEU A 66 12.01 21.00 -16.68
N PRO A 67 11.79 19.68 -16.83
CA PRO A 67 12.50 18.91 -17.84
C PRO A 67 12.19 19.52 -19.20
N SER A 68 13.22 19.65 -20.03
CA SER A 68 13.07 20.25 -21.36
C SER A 68 12.20 19.36 -22.25
N LEU A 69 11.56 19.94 -23.27
CA LEU A 69 10.74 19.18 -24.22
C LEU A 69 11.58 18.12 -24.96
N GLU A 70 12.90 18.31 -25.04
CA GLU A 70 13.87 17.35 -25.56
C GLU A 70 14.09 16.14 -24.64
N ASP A 71 13.93 16.30 -23.31
CA ASP A 71 14.01 15.19 -22.34
C ASP A 71 12.71 14.35 -22.34
N LEU A 72 11.57 14.96 -22.68
CA LEU A 72 10.26 14.30 -22.74
C LEU A 72 10.10 13.42 -24.00
N PHE A 73 10.81 13.75 -25.08
CA PHE A 73 10.74 13.07 -26.38
C PHE A 73 12.04 12.39 -26.81
N LYS A 74 13.04 12.30 -25.93
CA LYS A 74 14.25 11.54 -26.22
C LYS A 74 13.88 10.06 -26.43
N PRO A 75 14.30 9.42 -27.54
CA PRO A 75 14.18 7.98 -27.68
C PRO A 75 14.82 7.33 -26.45
N LEU A 76 14.17 6.33 -25.86
CA LEU A 76 14.75 5.45 -24.82
C LEU A 76 15.88 4.58 -25.40
N THR A 77 16.81 5.16 -26.14
CA THR A 77 18.07 4.55 -26.57
C THR A 77 19.10 4.87 -25.50
N GLY A 78 18.91 4.24 -24.35
CA GLY A 78 19.65 4.48 -23.13
C GLY A 78 19.01 3.73 -21.98
N GLY A 79 18.65 2.46 -22.22
CA GLY A 79 18.15 1.57 -21.19
C GLY A 79 19.27 1.28 -20.20
N SER A 80 19.42 2.12 -19.18
CA SER A 80 19.69 1.56 -17.86
C SER A 80 18.51 0.65 -17.57
N LYS A 81 18.66 -0.66 -17.84
CA LYS A 81 17.74 -1.65 -17.32
C LYS A 81 17.61 -1.34 -15.84
N ALA A 82 16.45 -0.83 -15.41
CA ALA A 82 16.11 -0.90 -14.00
C ALA A 82 16.29 -2.37 -13.65
N SER A 83 17.25 -2.67 -12.78
CA SER A 83 17.46 -4.03 -12.31
C SER A 83 16.12 -4.47 -11.73
N LYS A 84 15.48 -5.47 -12.34
CA LYS A 84 14.24 -6.00 -11.83
C LYS A 84 14.59 -6.71 -10.53
N TYR A 85 14.07 -6.23 -9.39
CA TYR A 85 14.28 -6.91 -8.12
C TYR A 85 13.84 -8.37 -8.25
N ASP A 86 14.74 -9.30 -7.94
CA ASP A 86 14.56 -10.75 -8.07
C ASP A 86 14.47 -11.46 -6.70
N GLY A 87 14.60 -10.71 -5.60
CA GLY A 87 14.45 -11.20 -4.24
C GLY A 87 12.99 -11.38 -3.79
N GLU A 88 12.83 -11.97 -2.61
CA GLU A 88 11.53 -12.07 -1.93
C GLU A 88 11.27 -10.83 -1.07
N LEU A 89 10.10 -10.21 -1.22
CA LEU A 89 9.67 -9.08 -0.38
C LEU A 89 8.99 -9.61 0.88
N LEU A 90 9.77 -9.81 1.94
CA LEU A 90 9.30 -10.26 3.24
C LEU A 90 8.81 -9.10 4.10
N VAL A 91 7.70 -9.30 4.79
CA VAL A 91 7.17 -8.33 5.77
C VAL A 91 7.87 -8.55 7.11
N THR A 92 8.71 -7.61 7.52
CA THR A 92 9.46 -7.67 8.79
C THR A 92 8.72 -6.99 9.94
N ASP A 93 8.01 -5.91 9.64
CA ASP A 93 7.29 -5.10 10.60
C ASP A 93 5.87 -4.82 10.09
N LYS A 94 4.91 -4.71 11.02
CA LYS A 94 3.54 -4.28 10.73
C LYS A 94 3.23 -2.99 11.46
N VAL A 95 2.66 -2.04 10.75
CA VAL A 95 2.23 -0.73 11.29
C VAL A 95 0.79 -0.47 10.91
N TYR A 96 0.13 0.45 11.61
CA TYR A 96 -1.25 0.82 11.33
C TYR A 96 -1.48 2.32 11.33
N PHE A 97 -2.52 2.74 10.60
CA PHE A 97 -3.14 4.05 10.71
C PHE A 97 -4.63 3.90 10.98
N ASP A 98 -5.11 4.61 11.99
CA ASP A 98 -6.54 4.88 12.19
C ASP A 98 -6.91 6.15 11.42
N ILE A 99 -7.86 6.04 10.51
CA ILE A 99 -8.21 7.09 9.56
C ILE A 99 -9.50 7.77 9.96
N GLY A 100 -9.50 9.10 9.88
CA GLY A 100 -10.71 9.91 10.00
C GLY A 100 -10.92 10.81 8.79
N ILE A 101 -12.18 11.02 8.43
CA ILE A 101 -12.61 11.97 7.39
C ILE A 101 -13.51 13.00 8.07
N ASN A 102 -13.12 14.28 8.02
CA ASN A 102 -13.77 15.36 8.77
C ASN A 102 -13.90 15.04 10.28
N ASP A 103 -12.88 14.37 10.82
CA ASP A 103 -12.74 13.91 12.21
C ASP A 103 -13.68 12.74 12.61
N ASP A 104 -14.52 12.23 11.70
CA ASP A 104 -15.26 10.97 11.90
C ASP A 104 -14.38 9.76 11.57
N TYR A 105 -14.36 8.75 12.44
CA TYR A 105 -13.59 7.52 12.23
C TYR A 105 -14.14 6.73 11.04
N VAL A 106 -13.26 6.33 10.12
CA VAL A 106 -13.62 5.58 8.90
C VAL A 106 -13.11 4.15 8.93
N GLY A 107 -11.91 3.92 9.47
CA GLY A 107 -11.34 2.58 9.55
C GLY A 107 -9.85 2.57 9.77
N LYS A 108 -9.29 1.36 9.83
CA LYS A 108 -7.87 1.10 10.06
C LYS A 108 -7.20 0.57 8.79
N ILE A 109 -6.03 1.10 8.47
CA ILE A 109 -5.15 0.57 7.43
C ILE A 109 -3.97 -0.10 8.11
N VAL A 110 -3.73 -1.38 7.80
CA VAL A 110 -2.54 -2.12 8.27
C VAL A 110 -1.57 -2.27 7.11
N MET A 111 -0.31 -1.89 7.33
CA MET A 111 0.75 -1.95 6.33
C MET A 111 1.88 -2.86 6.81
N GLY A 112 2.38 -3.70 5.91
CA GLY A 112 3.59 -4.49 6.09
C GLY A 112 4.78 -3.78 5.47
N LEU A 113 5.92 -3.80 6.17
CA LEU A 113 7.13 -3.10 5.78
C LEU A 113 8.24 -4.09 5.40
N TYR A 114 9.03 -3.75 4.39
CA TYR A 114 10.10 -4.59 3.81
C TYR A 114 11.46 -4.29 4.45
N GLY A 115 11.62 -4.51 5.76
CA GLY A 115 12.80 -4.08 6.52
C GLY A 115 14.11 -4.76 6.11
N ASP A 116 14.05 -5.95 5.51
CA ASP A 116 15.24 -6.64 4.99
C ASP A 116 15.83 -5.94 3.75
N VAL A 117 14.96 -5.33 2.94
CA VAL A 117 15.34 -4.67 1.67
C VAL A 117 15.58 -3.17 1.88
N GLN A 118 14.77 -2.54 2.73
CA GLN A 118 14.76 -1.09 2.94
C GLN A 118 14.92 -0.73 4.44
N PRO A 119 15.99 -1.19 5.13
CA PRO A 119 16.08 -1.09 6.58
C PRO A 119 16.01 0.34 7.13
N LYS A 120 16.64 1.33 6.48
CA LYS A 120 16.57 2.73 6.93
C LYS A 120 15.21 3.35 6.63
N THR A 121 14.65 3.06 5.46
CA THR A 121 13.34 3.59 5.06
C THR A 121 12.25 3.05 5.99
N VAL A 122 12.30 1.76 6.31
CA VAL A 122 11.40 1.10 7.25
C VAL A 122 11.58 1.61 8.67
N ALA A 123 12.82 1.74 9.16
CA ALA A 123 13.07 2.29 10.49
C ALA A 123 12.55 3.73 10.63
N ASN A 124 12.68 4.55 9.57
CA ASN A 124 12.09 5.90 9.53
C ASN A 124 10.56 5.85 9.64
N PHE A 125 9.90 5.12 8.75
CA PHE A 125 8.44 5.05 8.72
C PHE A 125 7.86 4.47 10.02
N ARG A 126 8.46 3.40 10.54
CA ARG A 126 8.06 2.75 11.79
C ARG A 126 8.14 3.70 12.98
N ALA A 127 9.27 4.40 13.14
CA ALA A 127 9.47 5.34 14.24
C ALA A 127 8.55 6.58 14.12
N LEU A 128 8.24 7.02 12.90
CA LEU A 128 7.24 8.06 12.65
C LEU A 128 5.81 7.58 12.94
N CYS A 129 5.52 6.28 12.85
CA CYS A 129 4.23 5.72 13.28
C CYS A 129 4.09 5.73 14.81
N THR A 130 5.17 5.49 15.56
CA THR A 130 5.13 5.43 17.04
C THR A 130 5.34 6.79 17.72
N GLY A 131 6.03 7.72 17.06
CA GLY A 131 6.46 8.97 17.68
C GLY A 131 7.62 8.81 18.66
N GLU A 132 8.29 7.65 18.70
CA GLU A 132 9.31 7.30 19.70
C GLU A 132 10.56 8.20 19.69
N LYS A 133 10.77 8.95 18.59
CA LYS A 133 11.91 9.86 18.41
C LYS A 133 11.65 11.27 18.96
N GLY A 134 10.47 11.54 19.51
CA GLY A 134 10.16 12.82 20.14
C GLY A 134 10.13 13.98 19.14
N ARG A 135 10.77 15.10 19.48
CA ARG A 135 10.80 16.31 18.64
C ARG A 135 11.96 16.28 17.64
N GLY A 136 11.66 16.62 16.39
CA GLY A 136 12.64 16.79 15.31
C GLY A 136 13.37 18.13 15.39
N LYS A 137 14.27 18.39 14.44
CA LYS A 137 15.03 19.64 14.36
C LYS A 137 14.14 20.83 14.07
N MET A 138 13.00 20.63 13.40
CA MET A 138 12.00 21.67 13.16
C MET A 138 11.10 21.95 14.38
N GLY A 139 11.37 21.35 15.54
CA GLY A 139 10.60 21.54 16.78
C GLY A 139 9.24 20.83 16.81
N THR A 140 8.85 20.20 15.71
CA THR A 140 7.61 19.43 15.57
C THR A 140 7.82 17.98 16.04
N MET A 141 6.77 17.34 16.54
CA MET A 141 6.83 15.91 16.88
C MET A 141 7.07 15.07 15.62
N LEU A 142 8.03 14.15 15.68
CA LEU A 142 8.31 13.17 14.62
C LEU A 142 7.26 12.04 14.69
N HIS A 143 6.00 12.37 14.38
CA HIS A 143 4.86 11.47 14.54
C HIS A 143 3.80 11.72 13.45
N TYR A 144 3.31 10.65 12.82
CA TYR A 144 2.24 10.72 11.82
C TYR A 144 0.86 11.04 12.40
N LYS A 145 0.61 10.74 13.67
CA LYS A 145 -0.63 11.10 14.36
C LYS A 145 -0.95 12.58 14.20
N GLY A 146 -2.14 12.87 13.70
CA GLY A 146 -2.62 14.23 13.43
C GLY A 146 -2.27 14.78 12.04
N SER A 147 -1.38 14.13 11.29
CA SER A 147 -1.05 14.52 9.92
C SER A 147 -2.18 14.17 8.93
N THR A 148 -2.13 14.76 7.73
CA THR A 148 -3.20 14.65 6.74
C THR A 148 -2.72 14.04 5.44
N PHE A 149 -3.65 13.39 4.71
CA PHE A 149 -3.47 13.08 3.31
C PHE A 149 -3.76 14.34 2.50
N HIS A 150 -2.71 15.10 2.20
CA HIS A 150 -2.79 16.42 1.59
C HIS A 150 -2.93 16.37 0.07
N ARG A 151 -2.66 15.22 -0.56
CA ARG A 151 -2.80 15.02 -2.00
C ARG A 151 -3.38 13.64 -2.34
N ILE A 152 -4.56 13.60 -2.96
CA ILE A 152 -5.31 12.39 -3.29
C ILE A 152 -5.76 12.47 -4.75
N ILE A 153 -5.24 11.57 -5.59
CA ILE A 153 -5.59 11.48 -7.01
C ILE A 153 -6.21 10.10 -7.26
N PRO A 154 -7.53 10.02 -7.54
CA PRO A 154 -8.22 8.74 -7.77
C PRO A 154 -7.59 7.97 -8.93
N GLY A 155 -7.41 6.66 -8.75
CA GLY A 155 -6.77 5.77 -9.75
C GLY A 155 -5.26 5.96 -9.91
N PHE A 156 -4.64 6.78 -9.05
CA PHE A 156 -3.20 6.98 -9.04
C PHE A 156 -2.63 6.66 -7.65
N MET A 157 -2.80 7.57 -6.68
CA MET A 157 -2.26 7.39 -5.33
C MET A 157 -2.91 8.33 -4.30
N ILE A 158 -2.71 8.00 -3.03
CA ILE A 158 -3.01 8.85 -1.87
C ILE A 158 -1.70 9.19 -1.17
N GLN A 159 -1.40 10.48 -0.98
CA GLN A 159 -0.14 10.98 -0.44
C GLN A 159 -0.37 11.75 0.86
N GLY A 160 0.46 11.45 1.84
CA GLY A 160 0.41 11.99 3.20
C GLY A 160 1.80 12.12 3.82
N GLY A 161 1.84 12.22 5.16
CA GLY A 161 3.08 12.23 5.92
C GLY A 161 3.76 13.59 6.08
N ASP A 162 3.12 14.69 5.66
CA ASP A 162 3.53 16.04 6.05
C ASP A 162 2.89 16.40 7.39
N PHE A 163 3.65 16.22 8.48
CA PHE A 163 3.26 16.58 9.84
C PHE A 163 3.79 17.95 10.28
N THR A 164 4.60 18.64 9.46
CA THR A 164 5.17 19.95 9.85
C THR A 164 4.39 21.11 9.26
N LEU A 165 4.00 21.05 7.99
CA LEU A 165 3.26 22.11 7.29
C LEU A 165 1.86 21.67 6.83
N HIS A 166 1.59 20.37 6.83
CA HIS A 166 0.30 19.77 6.44
C HIS A 166 -0.20 20.17 5.05
N ASN A 167 0.71 20.52 4.13
CA ASN A 167 0.37 21.01 2.80
C ASN A 167 1.20 20.38 1.66
N GLY A 168 2.09 19.45 1.99
CA GLY A 168 2.95 18.74 1.05
C GLY A 168 4.30 19.42 0.79
N MET A 169 4.56 20.57 1.40
CA MET A 169 5.87 21.24 1.33
C MET A 169 6.78 20.90 2.51
N GLY A 170 6.24 20.26 3.55
CA GLY A 170 6.94 19.93 4.78
C GLY A 170 7.40 18.48 4.90
N GLY A 171 7.50 18.03 6.14
CA GLY A 171 8.03 16.73 6.53
C GLY A 171 9.50 16.76 6.99
N GLU A 172 9.84 15.85 7.88
CA GLU A 172 11.19 15.64 8.41
C GLU A 172 11.40 14.14 8.68
N SER A 173 12.58 13.60 8.38
CA SER A 173 12.90 12.20 8.72
C SER A 173 13.40 12.07 10.18
N ILE A 174 13.45 10.85 10.70
CA ILE A 174 14.09 10.60 12.01
C ILE A 174 15.61 10.82 12.01
N TYR A 175 16.21 10.99 10.82
CA TYR A 175 17.64 11.21 10.62
C TYR A 175 17.99 12.70 10.46
N GLY A 176 17.01 13.59 10.56
CA GLY A 176 17.10 15.02 10.23
C GLY A 176 16.25 15.37 9.03
N SER A 177 16.65 16.36 8.22
CA SER A 177 15.81 16.87 7.13
C SER A 177 15.47 15.81 6.08
N ARG A 178 16.48 15.17 5.48
CA ARG A 178 16.31 14.20 4.39
C ARG A 178 17.32 13.05 4.50
N PHE A 179 17.03 11.92 3.84
CA PHE A 179 17.93 10.78 3.71
C PHE A 179 17.99 10.22 2.27
N PRO A 180 19.08 9.51 1.90
CA PRO A 180 19.28 8.94 0.56
C PRO A 180 18.23 7.90 0.16
N ASP A 181 18.13 7.62 -1.14
CA ASP A 181 17.40 6.46 -1.65
C ASP A 181 18.15 5.17 -1.27
N GLU A 182 17.44 4.12 -0.83
CA GLU A 182 18.03 2.81 -0.55
C GLU A 182 18.03 1.93 -1.82
N ASP A 183 17.06 1.02 -1.98
CA ASP A 183 16.96 0.17 -3.16
C ASP A 183 15.81 0.65 -4.07
N LEU A 184 16.15 1.03 -5.30
CA LEU A 184 15.18 1.51 -6.31
C LEU A 184 14.79 0.41 -7.31
N SER A 185 15.27 -0.83 -7.12
CA SER A 185 14.97 -1.97 -7.99
C SER A 185 13.59 -2.59 -7.72
N VAL A 186 13.03 -2.36 -6.53
CA VAL A 186 11.70 -2.86 -6.14
C VAL A 186 10.63 -2.08 -6.94
N PRO A 187 9.83 -2.77 -7.79
CA PRO A 187 8.86 -2.10 -8.64
C PRO A 187 7.58 -1.73 -7.87
N HIS A 188 6.84 -0.75 -8.40
CA HIS A 188 5.51 -0.43 -7.93
C HIS A 188 4.51 -1.50 -8.39
N GLY A 189 4.32 -2.51 -7.54
CA GLY A 189 3.54 -3.72 -7.82
C GLY A 189 2.02 -3.55 -7.94
N GLY A 190 1.52 -2.33 -8.11
CA GLY A 190 0.10 -2.00 -8.25
C GLY A 190 -0.56 -1.42 -6.99
N PRO A 191 -1.91 -1.45 -6.92
CA PRO A 191 -2.66 -0.91 -5.79
C PRO A 191 -2.23 -1.49 -4.43
N GLY A 192 -2.18 -0.63 -3.41
CA GLY A 192 -1.72 -0.97 -2.07
C GLY A 192 -0.21 -0.89 -1.88
N THR A 193 0.59 -0.62 -2.91
CA THR A 193 2.04 -0.40 -2.77
C THR A 193 2.32 0.85 -1.92
N LEU A 194 3.19 0.74 -0.92
CA LEU A 194 3.63 1.85 -0.06
C LEU A 194 5.04 2.31 -0.48
N SER A 195 5.18 3.61 -0.77
CA SER A 195 6.40 4.17 -1.36
C SER A 195 6.70 5.59 -0.87
N MET A 196 7.98 5.98 -0.88
CA MET A 196 8.42 7.30 -0.40
C MET A 196 8.13 8.39 -1.43
N ALA A 197 7.54 9.50 -0.97
CA ALA A 197 7.51 10.73 -1.76
C ALA A 197 8.84 11.47 -1.59
N ASN A 198 9.35 12.03 -2.68
CA ASN A 198 10.60 12.77 -2.71
C ASN A 198 10.52 13.97 -3.68
N ALA A 199 11.52 14.85 -3.62
CA ALA A 199 11.68 16.01 -4.51
C ALA A 199 12.90 15.82 -5.43
N GLY A 200 13.11 14.59 -5.91
CA GLY A 200 14.28 14.17 -6.68
C GLY A 200 15.19 13.20 -5.91
N PRO A 201 16.32 12.77 -6.52
CA PRO A 201 17.19 11.76 -5.95
C PRO A 201 17.67 12.11 -4.55
N ASN A 202 17.71 11.13 -3.66
CA ASN A 202 18.24 11.22 -2.30
C ASN A 202 17.57 12.29 -1.42
N SER A 203 16.25 12.46 -1.55
CA SER A 203 15.51 13.50 -0.85
C SER A 203 14.33 12.99 -0.01
N ASN A 204 14.44 11.75 0.47
CA ASN A 204 13.40 11.11 1.29
C ASN A 204 13.26 11.81 2.65
N GLY A 205 12.02 12.06 3.09
CA GLY A 205 11.70 12.71 4.37
C GLY A 205 10.71 11.87 5.17
N SER A 206 9.55 12.44 5.46
CA SER A 206 8.42 11.71 6.07
C SER A 206 7.26 11.47 5.13
N GLN A 207 7.21 12.16 3.98
CA GLN A 207 6.09 12.02 3.07
C GLN A 207 6.13 10.67 2.36
N PHE A 208 4.95 10.07 2.20
CA PHE A 208 4.75 8.77 1.59
C PHE A 208 3.50 8.81 0.72
N PHE A 209 3.35 7.81 -0.14
CA PHE A 209 2.10 7.55 -0.84
C PHE A 209 1.76 6.07 -0.88
N VAL A 210 0.46 5.79 -0.99
CA VAL A 210 -0.10 4.47 -1.26
C VAL A 210 -0.71 4.48 -2.65
N CYS A 211 -0.30 3.56 -3.52
CA CYS A 211 -0.84 3.46 -4.87
C CYS A 211 -2.30 2.97 -4.84
N THR A 212 -3.15 3.56 -5.67
CA THR A 212 -4.54 3.12 -5.91
C THR A 212 -4.77 2.62 -7.34
N GLY A 213 -3.72 2.69 -8.18
CA GLY A 213 -3.68 2.16 -9.53
C GLY A 213 -2.27 1.65 -9.86
N GLU A 214 -2.05 1.26 -11.12
CA GLU A 214 -0.73 0.88 -11.62
C GLU A 214 0.14 2.13 -11.86
N THR A 215 1.40 2.10 -11.42
CA THR A 215 2.30 3.26 -11.50
C THR A 215 3.73 2.90 -11.95
N PRO A 216 3.93 2.15 -13.06
CA PRO A 216 5.26 1.69 -13.47
C PRO A 216 6.24 2.82 -13.82
N TRP A 217 5.75 4.03 -14.15
CA TRP A 217 6.60 5.19 -14.45
C TRP A 217 7.32 5.80 -13.23
N LEU A 218 6.97 5.33 -12.02
CA LEU A 218 7.62 5.69 -10.75
C LEU A 218 8.78 4.75 -10.39
N ASP A 219 8.91 3.61 -11.09
CA ASP A 219 10.00 2.66 -10.87
C ASP A 219 11.36 3.32 -11.10
N GLY A 220 12.33 2.99 -10.26
CA GLY A 220 13.66 3.61 -10.31
C GLY A 220 13.73 5.05 -9.78
N LYS A 221 12.62 5.62 -9.28
CA LYS A 221 12.56 7.02 -8.80
C LYS A 221 12.08 7.17 -7.37
N HIS A 222 11.24 6.25 -6.90
CA HIS A 222 10.68 6.25 -5.54
C HIS A 222 10.96 4.92 -4.86
N VAL A 223 11.39 4.98 -3.60
CA VAL A 223 11.72 3.80 -2.80
C VAL A 223 10.41 3.12 -2.36
N VAL A 224 10.14 1.93 -2.90
CA VAL A 224 9.07 1.05 -2.42
C VAL A 224 9.54 0.31 -1.18
N PHE A 225 8.84 0.48 -0.07
CA PHE A 225 9.27 -0.05 1.24
C PHE A 225 8.19 -0.80 2.01
N GLY A 226 7.01 -0.99 1.42
CA GLY A 226 5.97 -1.81 2.01
C GLY A 226 4.74 -1.98 1.13
N ARG A 227 3.67 -2.49 1.73
CA ARG A 227 2.35 -2.63 1.13
C ARG A 227 1.25 -2.63 2.18
N VAL A 228 0.04 -2.30 1.75
CA VAL A 228 -1.18 -2.54 2.52
C VAL A 228 -1.41 -4.05 2.65
N LEU A 229 -1.75 -4.48 3.87
CA LEU A 229 -2.14 -5.85 4.22
C LEU A 229 -3.64 -5.94 4.49
N GLU A 230 -4.18 -4.95 5.21
CA GLU A 230 -5.60 -4.85 5.58
C GLU A 230 -6.05 -3.39 5.45
N GLY A 231 -7.33 -3.16 5.18
CA GLY A 231 -7.89 -1.80 5.04
C GLY A 231 -7.73 -1.20 3.64
N MET A 232 -7.69 -2.01 2.58
CA MET A 232 -7.65 -1.50 1.19
C MET A 232 -8.97 -0.80 0.81
N ASP A 233 -10.10 -1.26 1.36
CA ASP A 233 -11.39 -0.57 1.30
C ASP A 233 -11.33 0.84 1.90
N VAL A 234 -10.63 1.02 3.03
CA VAL A 234 -10.38 2.35 3.62
C VAL A 234 -9.54 3.21 2.67
N VAL A 235 -8.51 2.64 2.04
CA VAL A 235 -7.69 3.33 1.01
C VAL A 235 -8.55 3.78 -0.18
N GLU A 236 -9.49 2.96 -0.63
CA GLU A 236 -10.44 3.30 -1.69
C GLU A 236 -11.42 4.41 -1.27
N ILE A 237 -11.91 4.38 -0.03
CA ILE A 237 -12.74 5.46 0.53
C ILE A 237 -11.94 6.78 0.54
N ILE A 238 -10.68 6.77 1.00
CA ILE A 238 -9.80 7.95 0.94
C ILE A 238 -9.63 8.41 -0.51
N SER A 239 -9.39 7.47 -1.44
CA SER A 239 -9.25 7.74 -2.88
C SER A 239 -10.47 8.47 -3.45
N SER A 240 -11.69 8.10 -3.03
CA SER A 240 -12.94 8.73 -3.47
C SER A 240 -13.08 10.21 -3.04
N CYS A 241 -12.36 10.62 -2.00
CA CYS A 241 -12.27 12.01 -1.55
C CYS A 241 -11.28 12.84 -2.40
N GLY A 242 -10.62 12.23 -3.39
CA GLY A 242 -9.64 12.86 -4.25
C GLY A 242 -10.24 13.63 -5.43
N ARG A 243 -9.37 14.37 -6.11
CA ARG A 243 -9.69 15.06 -7.37
C ARG A 243 -8.51 14.93 -8.32
N ARG A 244 -8.74 15.17 -9.61
CA ARG A 244 -7.65 15.19 -10.61
C ARG A 244 -6.53 16.19 -10.27
N SER A 245 -6.86 17.29 -9.59
CA SER A 245 -5.89 18.28 -9.10
C SER A 245 -5.04 17.79 -7.91
N GLY A 246 -5.40 16.66 -7.30
CA GLY A 246 -4.82 16.16 -6.06
C GLY A 246 -5.39 16.77 -4.80
N LYS A 247 -6.05 17.93 -4.84
CA LYS A 247 -6.60 18.55 -3.62
C LYS A 247 -7.83 17.76 -3.13
N PRO A 248 -7.82 17.22 -1.89
CA PRO A 248 -8.95 16.50 -1.33
C PRO A 248 -10.22 17.35 -1.22
N SER A 249 -11.39 16.72 -1.36
CA SER A 249 -12.71 17.34 -1.10
C SER A 249 -13.08 17.39 0.37
N ALA A 250 -12.49 16.50 1.18
CA ALA A 250 -12.69 16.40 2.62
C ALA A 250 -11.34 16.31 3.36
N LYS A 251 -11.33 16.64 4.66
CA LYS A 251 -10.11 16.57 5.47
C LYS A 251 -9.88 15.13 5.91
N VAL A 252 -8.95 14.44 5.26
CA VAL A 252 -8.53 13.08 5.63
C VAL A 252 -7.31 13.16 6.56
N LYS A 253 -7.45 12.62 7.78
CA LYS A 253 -6.44 12.70 8.84
C LYS A 253 -6.09 11.31 9.36
N ILE A 254 -4.82 11.13 9.74
CA ILE A 254 -4.38 10.00 10.56
C ILE A 254 -4.72 10.34 12.02
N LEU A 255 -5.79 9.75 12.55
CA LEU A 255 -6.26 9.96 13.92
C LEU A 255 -5.31 9.32 14.93
N ASP A 256 -4.82 8.12 14.62
CA ASP A 256 -3.81 7.44 15.41
C ASP A 256 -2.88 6.59 14.53
N SER A 257 -1.70 6.28 15.04
CA SER A 257 -0.71 5.47 14.34
C SER A 257 0.14 4.67 15.30
N GLY A 258 0.69 3.54 14.85
CA GLY A 258 1.59 2.75 15.68
C GLY A 258 2.12 1.48 15.01
N VAL A 259 2.82 0.68 15.80
CA VAL A 259 3.34 -0.64 15.40
C VAL A 259 2.43 -1.72 15.98
N LEU A 260 2.21 -2.79 15.21
CA LEU A 260 1.54 -4.00 15.67
C LEU A 260 2.62 -5.01 16.07
N ASN A 261 2.70 -5.31 17.37
CA ASN A 261 3.63 -6.34 17.86
C ASN A 261 3.10 -7.72 17.43
N SER A 262 3.96 -8.54 16.83
CA SER A 262 3.64 -9.90 16.40
C SER A 262 3.67 -10.92 17.55
N SER A 263 3.87 -10.51 18.80
CA SER A 263 4.13 -11.39 19.94
C SER A 263 3.51 -10.89 21.25
N SER A 264 2.22 -11.14 21.43
CA SER A 264 1.57 -11.13 22.75
C SER A 264 0.28 -11.94 22.65
N ASN A 265 0.38 -13.27 22.64
CA ASN A 265 -0.72 -14.20 22.93
C ASN A 265 -0.23 -15.65 23.11
N GLU A 266 0.96 -15.89 23.66
CA GLU A 266 1.34 -17.21 24.19
C GLU A 266 2.27 -16.92 25.39
N GLU A 267 2.03 -17.54 26.55
CA GLU A 267 2.64 -17.29 27.88
C GLU A 267 1.89 -16.32 28.82
N ASP A 268 0.72 -16.73 29.29
CA ASP A 268 0.32 -16.55 30.71
C ASP A 268 -0.90 -17.46 31.04
N GLU A 269 -0.63 -18.75 31.23
CA GLU A 269 -1.51 -19.64 32.01
C GLU A 269 -0.73 -20.08 33.26
N ASN A 270 -1.11 -19.62 34.45
CA ASN A 270 -1.81 -20.43 35.47
C ASN A 270 -1.74 -19.78 36.88
N LYS A 271 -2.88 -19.33 37.40
CA LYS A 271 -3.34 -19.48 38.81
C LYS A 271 -4.79 -19.00 38.96
N ASP A 272 -5.70 -19.95 38.74
CA ASP A 272 -6.96 -20.22 39.47
C ASP A 272 -7.90 -19.06 39.86
N ASN A 273 -8.99 -18.84 39.08
CA ASN A 273 -10.31 -19.42 39.37
C ASN A 273 -11.42 -18.94 38.38
N LYS A 274 -11.81 -19.84 37.47
CA LYS A 274 -13.19 -20.33 37.25
C LYS A 274 -14.28 -19.35 36.74
N MET A 275 -14.46 -19.29 35.41
CA MET A 275 -15.65 -19.81 34.73
C MET A 275 -15.37 -20.00 33.22
N SER A 276 -15.54 -21.25 32.77
CA SER A 276 -15.50 -21.83 31.42
C SER A 276 -16.34 -21.07 30.37
N THR A 277 -16.06 -21.01 29.06
CA THR A 277 -15.28 -21.92 28.17
C THR A 277 -15.03 -21.27 26.79
N ALA A 278 -13.84 -21.53 26.21
CA ALA A 278 -13.39 -21.70 24.81
C ALA A 278 -14.39 -21.43 23.63
N GLU A 279 -14.04 -20.93 22.42
CA GLU A 279 -12.97 -21.37 21.49
C GLU A 279 -12.69 -20.37 20.32
N SER A 280 -11.40 -20.30 19.95
CA SER A 280 -10.83 -20.32 18.59
C SER A 280 -10.78 -19.08 17.67
N ASN A 281 -9.56 -18.89 17.17
CA ASN A 281 -9.12 -18.01 16.10
C ASN A 281 -9.63 -18.52 14.73
N SER A 282 -10.86 -18.14 14.38
CA SER A 282 -11.47 -18.24 13.04
C SER A 282 -11.86 -16.83 12.58
N PRO A 283 -11.97 -16.52 11.28
CA PRO A 283 -12.42 -15.19 10.83
C PRO A 283 -13.70 -14.85 11.59
N VAL A 284 -13.71 -13.70 12.28
CA VAL A 284 -14.74 -13.30 13.24
C VAL A 284 -16.11 -13.73 12.71
N ARG A 285 -16.64 -14.82 13.27
CA ARG A 285 -17.97 -15.33 12.90
C ARG A 285 -18.93 -14.28 13.42
N LEU A 286 -19.52 -13.50 12.51
CA LEU A 286 -20.63 -12.61 12.84
C LEU A 286 -21.61 -13.41 13.71
N THR A 287 -22.04 -12.82 14.81
CA THR A 287 -23.09 -13.41 15.65
C THR A 287 -24.37 -13.59 14.82
N LYS A 288 -25.29 -14.47 15.24
CA LYS A 288 -26.53 -14.70 14.48
C LYS A 288 -27.31 -13.41 14.26
N ASP A 289 -27.30 -12.52 15.25
CA ASP A 289 -27.97 -11.23 15.19
C ASP A 289 -27.28 -10.28 14.19
N GLU A 290 -25.95 -10.20 14.20
CA GLU A 290 -25.19 -9.40 13.22
C GLU A 290 -25.29 -9.95 11.79
N MET A 291 -25.42 -11.28 11.61
CA MET A 291 -25.66 -11.88 10.29
C MET A 291 -27.05 -11.55 9.75
N ILE A 292 -28.05 -11.44 10.63
CA ILE A 292 -29.41 -11.04 10.28
C ILE A 292 -29.42 -9.56 9.88
N GLU A 293 -28.81 -8.69 10.69
CA GLU A 293 -28.68 -7.27 10.40
C GLU A 293 -27.95 -7.04 9.06
N ARG A 294 -26.85 -7.75 8.84
CA ARG A 294 -26.12 -7.69 7.57
C ARG A 294 -26.95 -8.16 6.38
N LEU A 295 -27.79 -9.19 6.57
CA LEU A 295 -28.70 -9.68 5.53
C LEU A 295 -29.77 -8.64 5.16
N ASP A 296 -30.26 -7.89 6.15
CA ASP A 296 -31.23 -6.82 5.95
C ASP A 296 -30.60 -5.60 5.27
N SER A 297 -29.41 -5.17 5.69
CA SER A 297 -28.67 -4.12 4.96
C SER A 297 -28.40 -4.51 3.49
N LEU A 298 -28.05 -5.79 3.23
CA LEU A 298 -27.84 -6.28 1.87
C LEU A 298 -29.15 -6.37 1.06
N ARG A 299 -30.32 -6.46 1.69
CA ARG A 299 -31.62 -6.36 1.00
C ARG A 299 -31.92 -4.92 0.59
N GLU A 300 -31.62 -3.97 1.46
CA GLU A 300 -31.81 -2.53 1.16
C GLU A 300 -30.87 -2.06 0.06
N ILE A 301 -29.58 -2.44 0.14
CA ILE A 301 -28.60 -2.14 -0.90
C ILE A 301 -29.03 -2.74 -2.25
N GLU A 302 -29.48 -4.00 -2.27
CA GLU A 302 -29.98 -4.63 -3.50
C GLU A 302 -31.18 -3.87 -4.10
N ALA A 303 -32.12 -3.42 -3.26
CA ALA A 303 -33.27 -2.66 -3.71
C ALA A 303 -32.87 -1.30 -4.30
N ASN A 304 -31.95 -0.60 -3.64
CA ASN A 304 -31.43 0.69 -4.11
C ASN A 304 -30.64 0.56 -5.42
N PHE A 305 -29.84 -0.48 -5.58
CA PHE A 305 -29.11 -0.75 -6.82
C PHE A 305 -30.07 -1.10 -7.96
N LYS A 306 -31.08 -1.96 -7.71
CA LYS A 306 -32.11 -2.28 -8.72
C LYS A 306 -32.90 -1.06 -9.17
N ALA A 307 -33.22 -0.14 -8.27
CA ALA A 307 -33.92 1.10 -8.61
C ALA A 307 -33.10 2.04 -9.50
N LYS A 308 -31.76 1.94 -9.45
CA LYS A 308 -30.84 2.76 -10.25
C LYS A 308 -30.19 2.00 -11.41
N LYS A 309 -30.74 0.85 -11.79
CA LYS A 309 -30.17 -0.02 -12.84
C LYS A 309 -29.91 0.74 -14.14
N ASP A 310 -30.81 1.66 -14.50
CA ASP A 310 -30.74 2.41 -15.76
C ASP A 310 -29.74 3.59 -15.71
N GLU A 311 -29.21 3.92 -14.53
CA GLU A 311 -28.23 5.00 -14.31
C GLU A 311 -26.79 4.47 -14.15
N ILE A 312 -26.62 3.14 -14.07
CA ILE A 312 -25.35 2.46 -13.76
C ILE A 312 -24.86 1.73 -15.01
N GLU A 313 -23.55 1.81 -15.27
CA GLU A 313 -22.91 1.07 -16.36
C GLU A 313 -23.11 -0.46 -16.19
N GLU A 314 -23.47 -1.14 -17.27
CA GLU A 314 -23.99 -2.52 -17.23
C GLU A 314 -22.99 -3.52 -16.62
N SER A 315 -21.69 -3.35 -16.90
CA SER A 315 -20.64 -4.22 -16.38
C SER A 315 -20.43 -4.03 -14.87
N MET A 316 -20.47 -2.78 -14.40
CA MET A 316 -20.38 -2.44 -12.97
C MET A 316 -21.62 -2.93 -12.20
N TYR A 317 -22.82 -2.75 -12.76
CA TYR A 317 -24.06 -3.26 -12.17
C TYR A 317 -24.01 -4.80 -12.02
N ALA A 318 -23.55 -5.51 -13.06
CA ALA A 318 -23.45 -6.96 -13.04
C ALA A 318 -22.45 -7.47 -11.97
N GLN A 319 -21.30 -6.80 -11.80
CA GLN A 319 -20.31 -7.16 -10.79
C GLN A 319 -20.85 -6.98 -9.37
N VAL A 320 -21.39 -5.79 -9.06
CA VAL A 320 -21.91 -5.48 -7.72
C VAL A 320 -23.07 -6.40 -7.34
N MET A 321 -24.00 -6.65 -8.27
CA MET A 321 -25.12 -7.56 -8.03
C MET A 321 -24.67 -9.01 -7.81
N SER A 322 -23.61 -9.45 -8.50
CA SER A 322 -23.02 -10.78 -8.30
C SER A 322 -22.44 -10.94 -6.89
N GLU A 323 -21.76 -9.91 -6.37
CA GLU A 323 -21.20 -9.92 -5.02
C GLU A 323 -22.27 -9.88 -3.93
N ILE A 324 -23.30 -9.04 -4.10
CA ILE A 324 -24.45 -8.99 -3.19
C ILE A 324 -25.13 -10.37 -3.11
N VAL A 325 -25.34 -11.04 -4.24
CA VAL A 325 -25.97 -12.37 -4.28
C VAL A 325 -25.08 -13.42 -3.62
N LYS A 326 -23.78 -13.42 -3.88
CA LYS A 326 -22.82 -14.34 -3.25
C LYS A 326 -22.82 -14.18 -1.73
N GLU A 327 -22.77 -12.95 -1.24
CA GLU A 327 -22.70 -12.68 0.19
C GLU A 327 -24.00 -13.02 0.92
N LYS A 328 -25.16 -12.69 0.34
CA LYS A 328 -26.46 -13.10 0.89
C LYS A 328 -26.61 -14.63 0.93
N THR A 329 -26.07 -15.33 -0.06
CA THR A 329 -26.09 -16.79 -0.11
C THR A 329 -25.19 -17.39 0.97
N ARG A 330 -24.01 -16.81 1.17
CA ARG A 330 -23.09 -17.18 2.25
C ARG A 330 -23.75 -17.01 3.62
N LEU A 331 -24.30 -15.83 3.92
CA LEU A 331 -24.95 -15.53 5.20
C LEU A 331 -26.18 -16.43 5.46
N LYS A 332 -27.02 -16.66 4.45
CA LYS A 332 -28.17 -17.57 4.58
C LYS A 332 -27.78 -19.02 4.81
N LYS A 333 -26.65 -19.47 4.26
CA LYS A 333 -26.15 -20.82 4.48
C LYS A 333 -25.68 -20.98 5.92
N VAL A 334 -24.90 -20.01 6.42
CA VAL A 334 -24.40 -20.00 7.79
C VAL A 334 -25.52 -19.83 8.82
N LEU A 335 -26.60 -19.10 8.51
CA LEU A 335 -27.77 -18.97 9.39
C LEU A 335 -28.66 -20.24 9.46
N LYS A 336 -28.54 -21.15 8.49
CA LYS A 336 -29.30 -22.42 8.45
C LYS A 336 -28.56 -23.59 9.11
N GLU A 337 -27.24 -23.48 9.26
CA GLU A 337 -26.37 -24.42 9.98
C GLU A 337 -26.41 -24.15 11.50
#